data_AF-A0A091GIZ4-F1
#
_entry.id   AF-A0A091GIZ4-F1
#
_cell.length_a   1.000
_cell.length_b   1.000
_cell.length_c   1.000
_cell.angle_alpha   90.00
_cell.angle_beta   90.00
_cell.angle_gamma   90.00
#
_symmetry.space_group_name_H-M   'P 1'
#
loop_
_entity.id
_entity.type
_entity.pdbx_description
1 polymer ?
#
loop_
_entity_poly.entity_id
_entity_poly.type
_entity_poly.pdbx_seq_one_letter_code
_entity_poly.pdbx_strand_id
1 'polypeptide(L)'
;MANSAALLASIGHQAGGLSTLQAVAASHPPRTPLKPSHTQTFGASRFNPGWCTLGEEMKVCKVGGTQEVEEERKAPGKSPKVGDESGDLTPLPRPKRLAWPGLTRHETLQETALRSKLSRLIEVTSWLVQIEQMLLLPVLQQHPLSFHPKDSIEFRNICSCMALRREGQQFERNLHEYHQCLKTIIEKLICSLAVVPSDSYTLIRSALRQILQNLL
;
A
#
# COMPACT_ATOMS: atom_id res chain seq x y z
N MET A 1 17.12 35.90 6.51
CA MET A 1 15.72 35.46 6.76
C MET A 1 15.24 34.31 5.84
N ALA A 2 16.02 33.83 4.86
CA ALA A 2 15.53 32.86 3.87
C ALA A 2 15.34 31.41 4.38
N ASN A 3 16.01 31.02 5.47
CA ASN A 3 16.12 29.60 5.84
C ASN A 3 14.88 29.06 6.56
N SER A 4 14.23 29.87 7.41
CA SER A 4 12.98 29.47 8.07
C SER A 4 11.84 29.34 7.04
N ALA A 5 11.86 30.14 5.98
CA ALA A 5 10.90 30.04 4.88
C ALA A 5 11.08 28.73 4.08
N ALA A 6 12.32 28.28 3.86
CA ALA A 6 12.61 27.01 3.20
C ALA A 6 12.11 25.80 4.02
N LEU A 7 12.27 25.84 5.35
CA LEU A 7 11.69 24.81 6.23
C LEU A 7 10.16 24.83 6.17
N LEU A 8 9.53 26.01 6.29
CA LEU A 8 8.07 26.11 6.23
C LEU A 8 7.50 25.59 4.91
N ALA A 9 8.17 25.90 3.79
CA ALA A 9 7.83 25.33 2.49
C ALA A 9 7.97 23.79 2.50
N SER A 10 9.04 23.26 3.09
CA SER A 10 9.23 21.81 3.25
C SER A 10 8.12 21.16 4.06
N ILE A 11 7.82 21.69 5.24
CA ILE A 11 6.73 21.21 6.10
C ILE A 11 5.41 21.22 5.31
N GLY A 12 5.14 22.30 4.57
CA GLY A 12 3.95 22.41 3.72
C GLY A 12 3.89 21.33 2.64
N HIS A 13 5.01 21.05 1.96
CA HIS A 13 5.08 19.99 0.96
C HIS A 13 4.87 18.60 1.57
N GLN A 14 5.52 18.32 2.72
CA GLN A 14 5.39 17.04 3.41
C GLN A 14 3.98 16.84 3.98
N ALA A 15 3.39 17.86 4.60
CA ALA A 15 2.03 17.81 5.12
C ALA A 15 0.99 17.63 4.00
N GLY A 16 1.13 18.35 2.89
CA GLY A 16 0.26 18.17 1.72
C GLY A 16 0.41 16.78 1.08
N GLY A 17 1.64 16.26 1.01
CA GLY A 17 1.91 14.89 0.59
C GLY A 17 1.27 13.85 1.53
N LEU A 18 1.40 14.04 2.84
CA LEU A 18 0.80 13.19 3.87
C LEU A 18 -0.72 13.13 3.75
N SER A 19 -1.40 14.28 3.61
CA SER A 19 -2.86 14.31 3.40
C SER A 19 -3.27 13.57 2.13
N THR A 20 -2.47 13.70 1.07
CA THR A 20 -2.67 12.98 -0.19
C THR A 20 -2.57 11.46 0.02
N LEU A 21 -1.56 10.99 0.74
CA LEU A 21 -1.38 9.56 1.04
C LEU A 21 -2.44 8.99 1.97
N GLN A 22 -2.87 9.76 2.97
CA GLN A 22 -3.97 9.37 3.84
C GLN A 22 -5.26 9.16 3.04
N ALA A 23 -5.54 10.02 2.05
CA ALA A 23 -6.67 9.83 1.15
C ALA A 23 -6.53 8.57 0.28
N VAL A 24 -5.31 8.24 -0.18
CA VAL A 24 -5.04 6.97 -0.90
C VAL A 24 -5.30 5.77 0.00
N ALA A 25 -4.77 5.77 1.23
CA ALA A 25 -4.96 4.69 2.18
C ALA A 25 -6.44 4.51 2.57
N ALA A 26 -7.16 5.61 2.81
CA ALA A 26 -8.59 5.59 3.16
C ALA A 26 -9.50 5.11 2.02
N SER A 27 -9.04 5.20 0.76
CA SER A 27 -9.78 4.70 -0.41
C SER A 27 -9.81 3.17 -0.50
N HIS A 28 -9.00 2.48 0.31
CA HIS A 28 -8.95 1.02 0.38
C HIS A 28 -9.35 0.52 1.79
N PRO A 29 -10.56 0.83 2.29
CA PRO A 29 -10.95 0.38 3.61
C PRO A 29 -11.09 -1.15 3.61
N PRO A 30 -10.61 -1.85 4.67
CA PRO A 30 -10.96 -3.25 4.87
C PRO A 30 -12.47 -3.30 5.08
N ARG A 31 -13.20 -3.93 4.16
CA ARG A 31 -14.61 -4.23 4.40
C ARG A 31 -14.67 -5.16 5.60
N THR A 32 -15.23 -4.66 6.69
CA THR A 32 -15.57 -5.43 7.88
C THR A 32 -16.33 -6.71 7.48
N PRO A 33 -16.06 -7.85 8.14
CA PRO A 33 -16.85 -9.05 7.90
C PRO A 33 -18.30 -8.75 8.27
N LEU A 34 -19.22 -9.03 7.34
CA LEU A 34 -20.65 -8.95 7.58
C LEU A 34 -20.97 -9.84 8.78
N LYS A 35 -21.40 -9.22 9.88
CA LYS A 35 -21.83 -9.88 11.10
C LYS A 35 -22.93 -10.90 10.74
N PRO A 36 -22.79 -12.20 11.04
CA PRO A 36 -23.89 -13.12 10.80
C PRO A 36 -25.07 -12.71 11.68
N SER A 37 -26.19 -12.40 11.05
CA SER A 37 -27.47 -12.17 11.69
C SER A 37 -27.86 -13.42 12.46
N HIS A 38 -27.63 -13.36 13.77
CA HIS A 38 -27.97 -14.42 14.70
C HIS A 38 -29.49 -14.42 14.89
N THR A 39 -30.18 -15.37 14.27
CA THR A 39 -31.55 -15.72 14.63
C THR A 39 -31.51 -16.27 16.06
N GLN A 40 -32.10 -15.55 17.02
CA GLN A 40 -32.34 -16.09 18.36
C GLN A 40 -33.47 -17.12 18.27
N THR A 41 -33.18 -18.36 18.62
CA THR A 41 -34.19 -19.31 19.07
C THR A 41 -33.69 -19.86 20.40
N PHE A 42 -34.50 -19.64 21.42
CA PHE A 42 -34.26 -20.11 22.78
C PHE A 42 -34.21 -21.63 22.83
N GLY A 43 -33.21 -22.17 23.52
CA GLY A 43 -33.10 -23.58 23.84
C GLY A 43 -31.99 -23.78 24.85
N ALA A 44 -32.36 -23.87 26.13
CA ALA A 44 -31.46 -24.13 27.24
C ALA A 44 -30.82 -25.51 27.12
N SER A 45 -29.49 -25.60 27.27
CA SER A 45 -28.88 -26.64 28.10
C SER A 45 -27.39 -26.35 28.34
N ARG A 46 -27.00 -26.52 29.59
CA ARG A 46 -25.63 -26.45 30.11
C ARG A 46 -24.77 -27.52 29.43
N PHE A 47 -23.48 -27.25 29.23
CA PHE A 47 -22.34 -28.11 29.58
C PHE A 47 -21.03 -27.54 29.00
N ASN A 48 -20.11 -27.13 29.89
CA ASN A 48 -18.66 -27.15 29.67
C ASN A 48 -18.18 -28.59 29.96
N PRO A 49 -17.18 -29.14 29.26
CA PRO A 49 -15.75 -28.95 29.62
C PRO A 49 -14.82 -28.92 28.38
N GLY A 50 -13.61 -28.35 28.42
CA GLY A 50 -12.43 -28.94 29.05
C GLY A 50 -11.35 -29.12 27.98
N TRP A 51 -10.22 -28.42 28.12
CA TRP A 51 -9.05 -28.52 27.25
C TRP A 51 -8.43 -29.92 27.31
N CYS A 52 -8.10 -30.49 26.14
CA CYS A 52 -7.06 -31.52 25.99
C CYS A 52 -6.45 -31.50 24.58
N THR A 53 -5.13 -31.64 24.60
CA THR A 53 -4.10 -31.74 23.57
C THR A 53 -4.32 -32.87 22.56
N LEU A 54 -3.91 -32.68 21.29
CA LEU A 54 -3.53 -33.78 20.40
C LEU A 54 -2.45 -33.30 19.43
N GLY A 55 -1.22 -33.76 19.65
CA GLY A 55 -0.20 -33.82 18.61
C GLY A 55 -0.22 -35.24 18.03
N GLU A 56 -0.13 -35.35 16.71
CA GLU A 56 0.63 -36.43 16.07
C GLU A 56 0.88 -36.08 14.60
N GLU A 57 2.08 -36.43 14.17
CA GLU A 57 2.67 -36.20 12.86
C GLU A 57 2.05 -37.10 11.78
N MET A 58 2.24 -36.74 10.50
CA MET A 58 2.94 -37.57 9.51
C MET A 58 2.43 -37.44 8.05
N LYS A 59 3.44 -37.36 7.16
CA LYS A 59 3.53 -37.76 5.74
C LYS A 59 2.89 -36.92 4.62
N VAL A 60 3.78 -36.14 4.00
CA VAL A 60 4.19 -36.18 2.58
C VAL A 60 3.34 -37.05 1.64
N CYS A 61 2.79 -36.39 0.61
CA CYS A 61 2.64 -36.97 -0.72
C CYS A 61 3.19 -36.00 -1.77
N LYS A 62 4.27 -36.44 -2.43
CA LYS A 62 4.88 -35.88 -3.63
C LYS A 62 4.17 -36.53 -4.82
N VAL A 63 3.53 -35.74 -5.68
CA VAL A 63 3.10 -36.20 -7.01
C VAL A 63 3.60 -35.17 -8.02
N GLY A 64 4.57 -35.62 -8.81
CA GLY A 64 5.10 -34.90 -9.96
C GLY A 64 4.17 -35.02 -11.16
N GLY A 65 4.28 -34.05 -12.05
CA GLY A 65 3.65 -34.06 -13.37
C GLY A 65 4.17 -32.86 -14.16
N THR A 66 5.15 -33.08 -15.01
CA THR A 66 5.66 -32.08 -15.94
C THR A 66 5.85 -32.73 -17.30
N GLN A 67 5.15 -32.14 -18.28
CA GLN A 67 5.42 -32.08 -19.72
C GLN A 67 5.60 -33.38 -20.50
N GLU A 68 4.66 -33.60 -21.43
CA GLU A 68 5.00 -33.94 -22.81
C GLU A 68 4.16 -33.06 -23.75
N VAL A 69 4.87 -32.32 -24.62
CA VAL A 69 4.36 -31.59 -25.77
C VAL A 69 5.20 -32.10 -26.95
N GLU A 70 4.54 -32.72 -27.93
CA GLU A 70 4.98 -32.90 -29.32
C GLU A 70 3.67 -32.99 -30.12
N GLU A 71 3.27 -31.96 -30.85
CA GLU A 71 3.74 -31.58 -32.20
C GLU A 71 3.52 -32.68 -33.24
N GLU A 72 2.33 -32.73 -33.86
CA GLU A 72 2.19 -33.37 -35.17
C GLU A 72 1.11 -32.72 -36.07
N ARG A 73 1.60 -32.12 -37.17
CA ARG A 73 1.05 -32.02 -38.56
C ARG A 73 -0.18 -31.16 -38.92
N LYS A 74 0.16 -30.07 -39.64
CA LYS A 74 -0.21 -29.67 -41.02
C LYS A 74 -1.68 -29.76 -41.55
N ALA A 75 -2.11 -28.55 -41.96
CA ALA A 75 -2.85 -28.13 -43.17
C ALA A 75 -4.38 -28.27 -43.22
N PRO A 76 -5.06 -27.25 -43.80
CA PRO A 76 -6.22 -27.53 -44.63
C PRO A 76 -6.20 -26.78 -45.98
N GLY A 77 -6.46 -27.55 -47.04
CA GLY A 77 -6.75 -27.08 -48.39
C GLY A 77 -8.19 -26.61 -48.56
N LYS A 78 -8.43 -26.05 -49.76
CA LYS A 78 -9.57 -25.22 -50.20
C LYS A 78 -10.90 -25.97 -50.39
N SER A 79 -11.98 -25.16 -50.39
CA SER A 79 -13.41 -25.39 -50.66
C SER A 79 -13.73 -26.10 -52.00
N PRO A 80 -15.00 -26.56 -52.27
CA PRO A 80 -16.09 -25.65 -52.69
C PRO A 80 -17.58 -26.06 -52.40
N LYS A 81 -18.41 -25.02 -52.13
CA LYS A 81 -19.73 -24.63 -52.69
C LYS A 81 -20.82 -25.69 -53.04
N VAL A 82 -22.06 -25.50 -52.52
CA VAL A 82 -23.38 -25.34 -53.22
C VAL A 82 -24.60 -25.76 -52.34
N GLY A 83 -25.69 -24.98 -52.40
CA GLY A 83 -27.09 -25.34 -52.08
C GLY A 83 -27.55 -24.94 -50.67
N ASP A 84 -28.32 -23.87 -50.42
CA ASP A 84 -29.68 -23.43 -50.82
C ASP A 84 -30.82 -23.98 -49.92
N GLU A 85 -31.68 -23.03 -49.56
CA GLU A 85 -33.03 -23.07 -48.97
C GLU A 85 -33.32 -23.46 -47.51
N SER A 86 -33.96 -22.47 -46.84
CA SER A 86 -35.20 -22.58 -46.06
C SER A 86 -35.19 -23.15 -44.64
N GLY A 87 -35.66 -22.35 -43.68
CA GLY A 87 -35.99 -22.82 -42.33
C GLY A 87 -35.97 -21.74 -41.24
N ASP A 88 -37.10 -21.05 -41.12
CA ASP A 88 -37.53 -20.25 -39.96
C ASP A 88 -37.21 -20.93 -38.62
N LEU A 89 -36.39 -20.29 -37.77
CA LEU A 89 -36.46 -20.41 -36.30
C LEU A 89 -35.91 -19.15 -35.65
N THR A 90 -36.81 -18.38 -35.06
CA THR A 90 -36.58 -17.28 -34.13
C THR A 90 -35.54 -17.66 -33.05
N PRO A 91 -34.44 -16.89 -32.83
CA PRO A 91 -33.59 -17.12 -31.67
C PRO A 91 -34.27 -16.53 -30.42
N LEU A 92 -34.62 -17.41 -29.49
CA LEU A 92 -35.02 -17.07 -28.12
C LEU A 92 -34.11 -15.99 -27.50
N PRO A 93 -34.64 -15.13 -26.61
CA PRO A 93 -33.90 -14.01 -26.05
C PRO A 93 -32.68 -14.51 -25.28
N ARG A 94 -31.50 -13.99 -25.65
CA ARG A 94 -30.23 -14.26 -24.97
C ARG A 94 -30.40 -14.04 -23.46
N PRO A 95 -29.90 -14.93 -22.59
CA PRO A 95 -29.92 -14.70 -21.17
C PRO A 95 -29.16 -13.40 -20.89
N LYS A 96 -29.92 -12.41 -20.42
CA LYS A 96 -29.46 -11.18 -19.80
C LYS A 96 -28.32 -11.60 -18.86
N ARG A 97 -27.07 -11.23 -19.20
CA ARG A 97 -25.90 -11.51 -18.39
C ARG A 97 -26.17 -10.85 -17.05
N LEU A 98 -26.67 -11.64 -16.09
CA LEU A 98 -26.86 -11.21 -14.72
C LEU A 98 -25.45 -10.85 -14.26
N ALA A 99 -25.18 -9.55 -14.21
CA ALA A 99 -24.04 -9.03 -13.53
C ALA A 99 -24.18 -9.51 -12.09
N TRP A 100 -23.45 -10.57 -11.73
CA TRP A 100 -23.39 -11.09 -10.37
C TRP A 100 -22.96 -9.94 -9.46
N PRO A 101 -23.86 -9.40 -8.62
CA PRO A 101 -23.48 -8.44 -7.61
C PRO A 101 -22.96 -9.26 -6.43
N GLY A 102 -21.66 -9.51 -6.34
CA GLY A 102 -21.17 -10.23 -5.17
C GLY A 102 -19.75 -10.76 -5.11
N LEU A 103 -18.96 -10.76 -6.20
CA LEU A 103 -17.56 -11.16 -6.06
C LEU A 103 -16.74 -9.99 -5.48
N THR A 104 -16.73 -9.88 -4.16
CA THR A 104 -15.70 -9.12 -3.43
C THR A 104 -14.36 -9.74 -3.77
N ARG A 105 -13.53 -9.01 -4.53
CA ARG A 105 -12.13 -9.37 -4.75
C ARG A 105 -11.46 -9.53 -3.39
N HIS A 106 -11.01 -10.75 -3.09
CA HIS A 106 -10.16 -10.96 -1.92
C HIS A 106 -8.83 -10.25 -2.15
N GLU A 107 -8.41 -9.45 -1.16
CA GLU A 107 -7.10 -8.82 -1.20
C GLU A 107 -6.01 -9.90 -1.18
N THR A 108 -5.04 -9.77 -2.07
CA THR A 108 -3.90 -10.68 -2.09
C THR A 108 -2.95 -10.37 -0.93
N LEU A 109 -2.15 -11.34 -0.50
CA LEU A 109 -1.14 -11.12 0.54
C LEU A 109 -0.19 -9.97 0.18
N GLN A 110 0.14 -9.84 -1.11
CA GLN A 110 0.95 -8.74 -1.64
C GLN A 110 0.26 -7.39 -1.45
N GLU A 111 -1.04 -7.28 -1.77
CA GLU A 111 -1.81 -6.05 -1.56
C GLU A 111 -1.86 -5.67 -0.07
N THR A 112 -2.07 -6.65 0.83
CA THR A 112 -2.04 -6.42 2.28
C THR A 112 -0.68 -5.96 2.76
N ALA A 113 0.41 -6.57 2.28
CA ALA A 113 1.77 -6.16 2.62
C ALA A 113 2.08 -4.74 2.15
N LEU A 114 1.65 -4.36 0.94
CA LEU A 114 1.80 -3.00 0.42
C LEU A 114 1.01 -1.97 1.23
N ARG A 115 -0.23 -2.30 1.64
CA ARG A 115 -1.02 -1.42 2.53
C ARG A 115 -0.37 -1.26 3.89
N SER A 116 0.11 -2.35 4.49
CA SER A 116 0.82 -2.30 5.78
C SER A 116 2.07 -1.43 5.68
N LYS A 117 2.86 -1.60 4.61
CA LYS A 117 4.03 -0.76 4.33
C LYS A 117 3.65 0.71 4.14
N LEU A 118 2.60 1.00 3.37
CA LEU A 118 2.10 2.37 3.20
C LEU A 118 1.66 2.98 4.54
N SER A 119 0.95 2.22 5.38
CA SER A 119 0.51 2.69 6.70
C SER A 119 1.69 3.10 7.58
N ARG A 120 2.72 2.24 7.68
CA ARG A 120 3.94 2.55 8.44
C ARG A 120 4.67 3.77 7.88
N LEU A 121 4.70 3.92 6.56
CA LEU A 121 5.28 5.09 5.91
C LEU A 121 4.51 6.38 6.20
N ILE A 122 3.17 6.34 6.21
CA ILE A 122 2.31 7.45 6.61
C ILE A 122 2.56 7.84 8.07
N GLU A 123 2.68 6.86 8.97
CA GLU A 123 2.98 7.09 10.39
C GLU A 123 4.34 7.77 10.58
N VAL A 124 5.40 7.24 9.96
CA VAL A 124 6.75 7.83 10.01
C VAL A 124 6.75 9.25 9.44
N THR A 125 6.01 9.49 8.37
CA THR A 125 5.87 10.82 7.77
C THR A 125 5.15 11.79 8.70
N SER A 126 4.09 11.34 9.36
CA SER A 126 3.38 12.12 10.37
C SER A 126 4.31 12.53 11.51
N TRP A 127 5.13 11.58 12.00
CA TRP A 127 6.13 11.87 13.03
C TRP A 127 7.20 12.85 12.54
N LEU A 128 7.68 12.72 11.30
CA LEU A 128 8.65 13.65 10.73
C LEU A 128 8.06 15.07 10.71
N VAL A 129 6.87 15.23 10.15
CA VAL A 129 6.16 16.52 10.08
C VAL A 129 5.93 17.09 11.48
N GLN A 130 5.60 16.25 12.46
CA GLN A 130 5.42 16.68 13.84
C GLN A 130 6.73 17.16 14.50
N ILE A 131 7.84 16.45 14.31
CA ILE A 131 9.17 16.88 14.79
C ILE A 131 9.57 18.20 14.12
N GLU A 132 9.38 18.30 12.80
CA GLU A 132 9.72 19.51 12.06
C GLU A 132 8.93 20.73 12.58
N GLN A 133 7.64 20.57 12.86
CA GLN A 133 6.78 21.65 13.38
C GLN A 133 7.06 21.98 14.86
N MET A 134 7.15 20.97 15.71
CA MET A 134 7.16 21.16 17.17
C MET A 134 8.54 21.38 17.75
N LEU A 135 9.56 20.76 17.16
CA LEU A 135 10.91 20.77 17.72
C LEU A 135 11.88 21.56 16.83
N LEU A 136 11.83 21.36 15.51
CA LEU A 136 12.81 21.96 14.61
C LEU A 136 12.47 23.42 14.28
N LEU A 137 11.22 23.74 13.96
CA LEU A 137 10.80 25.09 13.58
C LEU A 137 11.11 26.14 14.67
N PRO A 138 10.83 25.93 15.97
CA PRO A 138 11.17 26.91 17.02
C PRO A 138 12.68 27.14 17.14
N VAL A 139 13.48 26.08 17.01
CA VAL A 139 14.94 26.16 17.12
C VAL A 139 15.53 26.87 15.89
N LEU A 140 14.95 26.66 14.71
CA LEU A 140 15.37 27.31 13.45
C LEU A 140 15.01 28.78 13.35
N GLN A 141 14.07 29.28 14.16
CA GLN A 141 13.86 30.72 14.30
C GLN A 141 15.04 31.40 15.00
N GLN A 142 15.75 30.69 15.87
CA GLN A 142 16.92 31.22 16.57
C GLN A 142 18.22 30.99 15.79
N HIS A 143 18.33 29.85 15.11
CA HIS A 143 19.56 29.43 14.42
C HIS A 143 19.24 28.89 13.02
N PRO A 144 19.48 29.67 11.96
CA PRO A 144 19.18 29.27 10.60
C PRO A 144 20.02 28.06 10.15
N LEU A 145 19.39 26.95 9.78
CA LEU A 145 20.05 25.82 9.09
C LEU A 145 19.80 25.87 7.59
N SER A 146 20.70 25.29 6.81
CA SER A 146 20.50 25.09 5.38
C SER A 146 19.54 23.92 5.16
N PHE A 147 18.32 24.21 4.69
CA PHE A 147 17.36 23.18 4.30
C PHE A 147 17.24 23.15 2.78
N HIS A 148 17.26 21.94 2.19
CA HIS A 148 17.24 21.78 0.74
C HIS A 148 15.79 21.51 0.25
N PRO A 149 15.09 22.50 -0.32
CA PRO A 149 13.67 22.37 -0.67
C PRO A 149 13.40 21.36 -1.80
N LYS A 150 14.42 20.97 -2.57
CA LYS A 150 14.27 20.01 -3.67
C LYS A 150 13.70 18.66 -3.21
N ASP A 151 14.17 18.15 -2.07
CA ASP A 151 13.79 16.82 -1.60
C ASP A 151 12.31 16.82 -1.15
N SER A 152 11.83 17.92 -0.55
CA SER A 152 10.43 18.04 -0.14
C SER A 152 9.48 18.23 -1.32
N ILE A 153 9.94 18.90 -2.38
CA ILE A 153 9.19 18.98 -3.65
C ILE A 153 9.09 17.59 -4.29
N GLU A 154 10.21 16.86 -4.38
CA GLU A 154 10.25 15.50 -4.90
C GLU A 154 9.32 14.57 -4.11
N PHE A 155 9.37 14.65 -2.77
CA PHE A 155 8.46 13.94 -1.87
C PHE A 155 6.98 14.19 -2.22
N ARG A 156 6.58 15.45 -2.38
CA ARG A 156 5.20 15.81 -2.73
C ARG A 156 4.81 15.29 -4.12
N ASN A 157 5.74 15.31 -5.07
CA ASN A 157 5.51 14.79 -6.42
C ASN A 157 5.28 13.28 -6.39
N ILE A 158 6.08 12.52 -5.64
CA ILE A 158 5.90 11.08 -5.45
C ILE A 158 4.53 10.78 -4.82
N CYS A 159 4.13 11.53 -3.76
CA CYS A 159 2.81 11.39 -3.16
C CYS A 159 1.68 11.59 -4.18
N SER A 160 1.83 12.60 -5.04
CA SER A 160 0.87 12.90 -6.11
C SER A 160 0.81 11.76 -7.13
N CYS A 161 1.96 11.21 -7.53
CA CYS A 161 2.04 10.05 -8.41
C CYS A 161 1.37 8.81 -7.80
N MET A 162 1.57 8.55 -6.51
CA MET A 162 0.89 7.47 -5.79
C MET A 162 -0.62 7.65 -5.74
N ALA A 163 -1.13 8.88 -5.63
CA ALA A 163 -2.56 9.14 -5.66
C ALA A 163 -3.21 8.88 -7.02
N LEU A 164 -2.47 9.11 -8.10
CA LEU A 164 -2.91 8.86 -9.47
C LEU A 164 -2.77 7.39 -9.90
N ARG A 165 -1.86 6.64 -9.27
CA ARG A 165 -1.50 5.25 -9.62
C ARG A 165 -1.70 4.33 -8.42
N ARG A 166 -2.94 3.87 -8.18
CA ARG A 166 -3.29 3.13 -6.96
C ARG A 166 -3.04 1.61 -7.04
N GLU A 167 -2.85 1.06 -8.23
CA GLU A 167 -2.68 -0.38 -8.40
C GLU A 167 -1.47 -0.77 -9.25
N GLY A 168 -0.99 -1.99 -9.01
CA GLY A 168 0.02 -2.67 -9.83
C GLY A 168 1.46 -2.26 -9.54
N GLN A 169 2.36 -2.73 -10.40
CA GLN A 169 3.81 -2.59 -10.24
C GLN A 169 4.26 -1.11 -10.13
N GLN A 170 3.54 -0.18 -10.74
CA GLN A 170 3.89 1.24 -10.66
C GLN A 170 3.66 1.81 -9.25
N PHE A 171 2.61 1.39 -8.56
CA PHE A 171 2.38 1.79 -7.18
C PHE A 171 3.51 1.30 -6.27
N GLU A 172 3.98 0.07 -6.47
CA GLU A 172 5.10 -0.49 -5.71
C GLU A 172 6.41 0.27 -5.94
N ARG A 173 6.69 0.64 -7.20
CA ARG A 173 7.85 1.47 -7.54
C ARG A 173 7.76 2.83 -6.86
N ASN A 174 6.63 3.52 -6.99
CA ASN A 174 6.43 4.82 -6.34
C ASN A 174 6.53 4.71 -4.81
N LEU A 175 6.03 3.63 -4.21
CA LEU A 175 6.14 3.37 -2.76
C LEU A 175 7.59 3.13 -2.32
N HIS A 176 8.40 2.50 -3.17
CA HIS A 176 9.84 2.35 -2.95
C HIS A 176 10.58 3.69 -3.08
N GLU A 177 10.30 4.47 -4.13
CA GLU A 177 10.84 5.82 -4.31
C GLU A 177 10.48 6.73 -3.13
N TYR A 178 9.23 6.65 -2.66
CA TYR A 178 8.78 7.37 -1.48
C TYR A 178 9.61 7.03 -0.24
N HIS A 179 9.83 5.74 0.01
CA HIS A 179 10.65 5.28 1.14
C HIS A 179 12.09 5.82 1.05
N GLN A 180 12.71 5.77 -0.14
CA GLN A 180 14.07 6.30 -0.34
C GLN A 180 14.14 7.83 -0.20
N CYS A 181 13.14 8.53 -0.72
CA CYS A 181 13.04 9.99 -0.61
C CYS A 181 12.91 10.40 0.86
N LEU A 182 12.01 9.74 1.62
CA LEU A 182 11.81 10.01 3.04
C LEU A 182 13.07 9.73 3.86
N LYS A 183 13.74 8.61 3.59
CA LYS A 183 15.04 8.27 4.20
C LYS A 183 16.07 9.38 3.95
N THR A 184 16.20 9.83 2.71
CA THR A 184 17.16 10.87 2.30
C THR A 184 16.90 12.20 3.01
N ILE A 185 15.62 12.61 3.13
CA ILE A 185 15.23 13.81 3.86
C ILE A 185 15.69 13.73 5.32
N ILE A 186 15.40 12.62 5.99
CA ILE A 186 15.75 12.41 7.41
C ILE A 186 17.27 12.39 7.60
N GLU A 187 18.02 11.71 6.74
CA GLU A 187 19.48 11.66 6.79
C GLU A 187 20.09 13.06 6.61
N LYS A 188 19.64 13.82 5.60
CA LYS A 188 20.10 15.20 5.37
C LYS A 188 19.77 16.12 6.54
N LEU A 189 18.60 15.95 7.16
CA LEU A 189 18.25 16.66 8.40
C LEU A 189 19.21 16.34 9.54
N ILE A 190 19.47 15.05 9.80
CA ILE A 190 20.43 14.61 10.84
C ILE A 190 21.82 15.20 10.59
N CYS A 191 22.31 15.15 9.34
CA CYS A 191 23.60 15.71 8.95
C CYS A 191 23.65 17.23 9.15
N SER A 192 22.60 17.94 8.76
CA SER A 192 22.52 19.40 8.91
C SER A 192 22.53 19.81 10.39
N LEU A 193 21.88 19.01 11.24
CA LEU A 193 21.85 19.21 12.69
C LEU A 193 23.17 18.83 13.39
N ALA A 194 24.03 18.02 12.75
CA ALA A 194 25.30 17.59 13.34
C ALA A 194 26.36 18.70 13.37
N VAL A 195 26.23 19.70 12.50
CA VAL A 195 27.18 20.83 12.37
C VAL A 195 27.12 21.76 13.59
N VAL A 196 25.98 21.81 14.29
CA VAL A 196 25.77 22.70 15.45
C VAL A 196 25.68 21.90 16.75
N PRO A 197 26.67 21.99 17.65
CA PRO A 197 26.61 21.34 18.95
C PRO A 197 25.73 22.17 19.90
N SER A 198 24.47 21.77 20.05
CA SER A 198 23.58 22.30 21.10
C SER A 198 22.67 21.18 21.61
N ASP A 199 22.35 21.20 22.90
CA ASP A 199 21.55 20.15 23.55
C ASP A 199 20.17 19.99 22.90
N SER A 200 19.54 21.09 22.48
CA SER A 200 18.29 21.08 21.72
C SER A 200 18.41 20.29 20.41
N TYR A 201 19.53 20.42 19.71
CA TYR A 201 19.78 19.66 18.47
C TYR A 201 20.09 18.20 18.74
N THR A 202 20.68 17.86 19.88
CA THR A 202 20.90 16.47 20.29
C THR A 202 19.58 15.72 20.45
N LEU A 203 18.58 16.33 21.09
CA LEU A 203 17.23 15.77 21.22
C LEU A 203 16.54 15.60 19.86
N ILE A 204 16.59 16.61 19.00
CA ILE A 204 15.98 16.52 17.66
C ILE A 204 16.65 15.42 16.84
N ARG A 205 17.98 15.32 16.91
CA ARG A 205 18.76 14.30 16.19
C ARG A 205 18.48 12.89 16.68
N SER A 206 18.30 12.68 17.99
CA SER A 206 17.93 11.37 18.52
C SER A 206 16.53 10.96 18.07
N ALA A 207 15.57 11.90 18.07
CA ALA A 207 14.22 11.65 17.59
C ALA A 207 14.19 11.33 16.08
N LEU A 208 14.96 12.06 15.26
CA LEU A 208 15.08 11.76 13.82
C LEU A 208 15.75 10.40 13.55
N ARG A 209 16.76 10.01 14.35
CA ARG A 209 17.35 8.67 14.27
C ARG A 209 16.35 7.58 14.63
N GLN A 210 15.47 7.83 15.61
CA GLN A 210 14.40 6.90 15.94
C GLN A 210 13.43 6.73 14.77
N ILE A 211 13.05 7.81 14.08
CA ILE A 211 12.24 7.73 12.86
C ILE A 211 12.96 6.93 11.77
N LEU A 212 14.26 7.19 11.57
CA LEU A 212 15.06 6.46 10.59
C LEU A 212 15.14 4.96 10.89
N GLN A 213 15.25 4.57 12.17
CA GLN A 213 15.20 3.16 12.58
C GLN A 213 13.83 2.54 12.30
N ASN A 214 12.74 3.31 12.49
CA ASN A 214 11.39 2.85 12.18
C ASN A 214 11.13 2.73 10.67
N LEU A 215 12.02 3.23 9.81
CA LEU A 215 12.00 3.07 8.35
C LEU A 215 12.74 1.81 7.86
N LEU A 216 13.63 1.24 8.68
CA LEU A 216 14.36 0.00 8.40
C LEU A 216 13.49 -1.23 8.70
#